data_AF-A0A5N6XBP0-F1
#
_entry.id   AF-A0A5N6XBP0-F1
#
_cell.length_a   1.000
_cell.length_b   1.000
_cell.length_c   1.000
_cell.angle_alpha   90.00
_cell.angle_beta   90.00
_cell.angle_gamma   90.00
#
_symmetry.space_group_name_H-M   'P 1'
#
loop_
_entity.id
_entity.type
_entity.pdbx_description
1 polymer ?
#
loop_
_entity_poly.entity_id
_entity_poly.type
_entity_poly.pdbx_seq_one_letter_code
_entity_poly.pdbx_strand_id
1 'polypeptide(L)'
;MPTHPYYPPTAEIPNYIPNDKRTFELVSIFALTCSIILTITYTFFVLFTGKTGGFIHLFLEGNDTLNFVTLTATFWKDYALSDPHYLIPNNFVLCMETISALIWGPASFLLAYLTVSDHDLRCPVQGIVSLGQLYGDALYYANAGFESVVFGLEYSRSEGGYLWGYFVFLNAFWVVVPFGRLLWESVVVCARAIGDVKVRDGRVEGIVGI
;
A
#
# COMPACT_ATOMS: atom_id res chain seq x y z
N MET A 1 32.90 -5.32 -13.03
CA MET A 1 32.37 -4.64 -11.83
C MET A 1 30.93 -4.28 -12.13
N PRO A 2 29.97 -4.54 -11.23
CA PRO A 2 28.58 -4.12 -11.43
C PRO A 2 28.51 -2.60 -11.66
N THR A 3 27.72 -2.16 -12.64
CA THR A 3 27.55 -0.73 -12.96
C THR A 3 26.55 -0.04 -12.04
N HIS A 4 25.80 -0.82 -11.24
CA HIS A 4 24.78 -0.37 -10.30
C HIS A 4 24.67 -1.31 -9.08
N PRO A 5 24.03 -0.88 -7.97
CA PRO A 5 23.88 -1.68 -6.75
C PRO A 5 22.66 -2.63 -6.72
N TYR A 6 21.79 -2.59 -7.74
CA TYR A 6 20.57 -3.39 -7.80
C TYR A 6 20.80 -4.85 -8.22
N TYR A 7 19.86 -5.72 -7.84
CA TYR A 7 19.82 -7.11 -8.26
C TYR A 7 18.84 -7.31 -9.44
N PRO A 8 19.09 -8.27 -10.34
CA PRO A 8 20.34 -9.01 -10.47
C PRO A 8 21.49 -8.10 -10.96
N PRO A 9 22.75 -8.33 -10.56
CA PRO A 9 23.90 -7.49 -10.97
C PRO A 9 24.18 -7.48 -12.48
N THR A 10 23.57 -8.39 -13.23
CA THR A 10 23.66 -8.51 -14.69
C THR A 10 22.59 -7.69 -15.43
N ALA A 11 21.67 -7.04 -14.72
CA ALA A 11 20.65 -6.21 -15.35
C ALA A 11 21.29 -5.03 -16.09
N GLU A 12 20.73 -4.64 -17.22
CA GLU A 12 21.11 -3.42 -17.92
C GLU A 12 20.20 -2.28 -17.47
N ILE A 13 20.79 -1.26 -16.84
CA ILE A 13 20.08 -0.03 -16.44
C ILE A 13 20.71 1.15 -17.21
N PRO A 14 20.18 1.48 -18.39
CA PRO A 14 20.68 2.58 -19.20
C PRO A 14 20.61 3.90 -18.42
N ASN A 15 21.65 4.72 -18.52
CA ASN A 15 21.72 6.05 -17.89
C ASN A 15 21.54 6.03 -16.36
N TYR A 16 22.03 4.98 -15.67
CA TYR A 16 21.99 4.93 -14.21
C TYR A 16 22.70 6.14 -13.59
N ILE A 17 21.95 6.88 -12.76
CA ILE A 17 22.46 7.97 -11.94
C ILE A 17 22.16 7.62 -10.47
N PRO A 18 23.20 7.49 -9.62
CA PRO A 18 23.03 7.18 -8.20
C PRO A 18 22.26 8.27 -7.47
N ASN A 19 21.61 7.89 -6.37
CA ASN A 19 20.94 8.86 -5.50
C ASN A 19 21.94 9.86 -4.91
N ASP A 20 21.52 11.12 -4.83
CA ASP A 20 22.25 12.21 -4.15
C ASP A 20 22.14 12.13 -2.62
N LYS A 21 21.15 11.37 -2.11
CA LYS A 21 20.87 11.16 -0.69
C LYS A 21 21.20 9.75 -0.26
N ARG A 22 21.60 9.60 1.00
CA ARG A 22 21.83 8.28 1.63
C ARG A 22 20.50 7.63 2.01
N THR A 23 20.45 6.30 1.99
CA THR A 23 19.29 5.50 2.44
C THR A 23 18.73 5.97 3.79
N PHE A 24 19.60 6.19 4.79
CA PHE A 24 19.17 6.67 6.11
C PHE A 24 18.48 8.04 6.06
N GLU A 25 18.95 8.96 5.21
CA GLU A 25 18.32 10.27 5.03
C GLU A 25 16.94 10.12 4.39
N LEU A 26 16.79 9.26 3.37
CA LEU A 26 15.51 9.01 2.71
C LEU A 26 14.50 8.37 3.67
N VAL A 27 14.89 7.33 4.40
CA VAL A 27 14.03 6.70 5.43
C VAL A 27 13.63 7.71 6.49
N SER A 28 14.55 8.57 6.93
CA SER A 28 14.27 9.61 7.93
C SER A 28 13.28 10.65 7.41
N ILE A 29 13.43 11.10 6.16
CA ILE A 29 12.47 12.03 5.52
C ILE A 29 11.10 11.37 5.40
N PHE A 30 11.04 10.11 4.94
CA PHE A 30 9.78 9.37 4.82
C PHE A 30 9.08 9.21 6.18
N ALA A 31 9.81 8.72 7.19
CA ALA A 31 9.27 8.54 8.54
C ALA A 31 8.80 9.87 9.15
N LEU A 32 9.55 10.96 8.96
CA LEU A 32 9.16 12.29 9.42
C LEU A 32 7.88 12.78 8.72
N THR A 33 7.80 12.66 7.39
CA THR A 33 6.61 13.03 6.62
C THR A 33 5.39 12.23 7.08
N CYS A 34 5.51 10.91 7.20
CA CYS A 34 4.44 10.06 7.73
C CYS A 34 4.03 10.48 9.14
N SER A 35 5.00 10.75 10.02
CA SER A 35 4.74 11.18 11.41
C SER A 35 4.02 12.52 11.48
N ILE A 36 4.40 13.49 10.64
CA ILE A 36 3.73 14.79 10.54
C ILE A 36 2.30 14.62 10.05
N ILE A 37 2.09 13.87 8.95
CA ILE A 37 0.75 13.61 8.41
C ILE A 37 -0.13 12.92 9.45
N LEU A 38 0.40 11.89 10.13
CA LEU A 38 -0.30 11.18 11.20
C LEU A 38 -0.63 12.10 12.37
N THR A 39 0.32 12.93 12.82
CA THR A 39 0.13 13.83 13.96
C THR A 39 -0.89 14.92 13.65
N ILE A 40 -0.82 15.54 12.46
CA ILE A 40 -1.82 16.54 12.02
C ILE A 40 -3.19 15.88 11.91
N THR A 41 -3.26 14.71 11.28
CA THR A 41 -4.52 13.96 11.14
C THR A 41 -5.11 13.59 12.50
N TYR A 42 -4.29 13.09 13.42
CA TYR A 42 -4.70 12.70 14.77
C TYR A 42 -5.18 13.90 15.60
N THR A 43 -4.44 15.02 15.55
CA THR A 43 -4.69 16.20 16.39
C THR A 43 -5.91 16.99 15.92
N PHE A 44 -6.08 17.16 14.61
CA PHE A 44 -7.18 17.94 14.05
C PHE A 44 -8.43 17.09 13.78
N PHE A 45 -8.30 15.77 13.69
CA PHE A 45 -9.40 14.88 13.32
C PHE A 45 -9.30 13.51 14.02
N VAL A 46 -9.81 13.43 15.25
CA VAL A 46 -9.74 12.28 16.18
C VAL A 46 -10.44 10.98 15.68
N LEU A 47 -10.85 10.87 14.41
CA LEU A 47 -11.63 9.73 13.89
C LEU A 47 -10.98 8.94 12.73
N PHE A 48 -9.67 9.10 12.48
CA PHE A 48 -9.06 8.58 11.24
C PHE A 48 -8.01 7.48 11.40
N THR A 49 -8.48 6.27 11.65
CA THR A 49 -7.72 5.05 11.33
C THR A 49 -8.03 4.65 9.88
N GLY A 50 -7.21 5.09 8.92
CA GLY A 50 -7.35 4.75 7.48
C GLY A 50 -6.70 5.71 6.46
N LYS A 51 -5.99 6.76 6.89
CA LYS A 51 -5.68 7.93 6.04
C LYS A 51 -4.26 8.07 5.47
N THR A 52 -3.28 7.32 5.96
CA THR A 52 -1.90 7.41 5.44
C THR A 52 -1.74 6.80 4.06
N GLY A 53 -2.51 5.75 3.75
CA GLY A 53 -2.49 5.09 2.44
C GLY A 53 -2.79 6.06 1.30
N GLY A 54 -3.80 6.94 1.43
CA GLY A 54 -4.19 7.85 0.35
C GLY A 54 -3.08 8.80 -0.13
N PHE A 55 -2.25 9.32 0.80
CA PHE A 55 -1.11 10.15 0.42
C PHE A 55 0.02 9.36 -0.22
N ILE A 56 0.26 8.13 0.26
CA ILE A 56 1.28 7.25 -0.32
C ILE A 56 0.87 6.83 -1.73
N HIS A 57 -0.39 6.39 -1.91
CA HIS A 57 -0.94 6.01 -3.21
C HIS A 57 -0.91 7.18 -4.23
N LEU A 58 -1.38 8.37 -3.85
CA LEU A 58 -1.45 9.49 -4.83
C LEU A 58 -0.10 10.16 -5.10
N PHE A 59 0.72 10.38 -4.08
CA PHE A 59 1.94 11.16 -4.23
C PHE A 59 3.20 10.31 -4.37
N LEU A 60 3.25 9.12 -3.79
CA LEU A 60 4.42 8.23 -3.85
C LEU A 60 4.27 7.27 -5.04
N GLU A 61 3.20 6.47 -5.08
CA GLU A 61 2.91 5.52 -6.17
C GLU A 61 2.48 6.22 -7.46
N GLY A 62 1.70 7.31 -7.35
CA GLY A 62 1.40 8.17 -8.51
C GLY A 62 2.64 8.82 -9.11
N ASN A 63 3.63 9.18 -8.28
CA ASN A 63 4.91 9.68 -8.77
C ASN A 63 5.76 8.58 -9.42
N ASP A 64 5.64 7.31 -8.97
CA ASP A 64 6.23 6.16 -9.67
C ASP A 64 5.64 6.03 -11.07
N THR A 65 4.31 5.96 -11.14
CA THR A 65 3.57 5.74 -12.39
C THR A 65 3.89 6.82 -13.43
N LEU A 66 3.97 8.09 -13.01
CA LEU A 66 4.27 9.22 -13.89
C LEU A 66 5.74 9.31 -14.31
N ASN A 67 6.67 8.79 -13.50
CA ASN A 67 8.12 8.87 -13.75
C ASN A 67 8.76 7.50 -14.00
N PHE A 68 7.95 6.48 -14.25
CA PHE A 68 8.37 5.09 -14.46
C PHE A 68 9.45 4.96 -15.55
N VAL A 69 9.44 5.88 -16.52
CA VAL A 69 10.39 5.92 -17.64
C VAL A 69 11.58 6.86 -17.36
N THR A 70 11.43 7.87 -16.52
CA THR A 70 12.42 8.95 -16.35
C THR A 70 13.40 8.71 -15.20
N LEU A 71 13.18 7.69 -14.37
CA LEU A 71 14.09 7.32 -13.28
C LEU A 71 14.39 8.51 -12.33
N THR A 72 13.42 9.40 -12.10
CA THR A 72 13.62 10.63 -11.31
C THR A 72 13.13 10.52 -9.86
N ALA A 73 12.41 9.46 -9.51
CA ALA A 73 11.87 9.31 -8.17
C ALA A 73 12.92 8.76 -7.19
N THR A 74 13.59 9.67 -6.46
CA THR A 74 14.67 9.35 -5.51
C THR A 74 14.30 8.27 -4.48
N PHE A 75 13.05 8.26 -4.01
CA PHE A 75 12.56 7.23 -3.07
C PHE A 75 12.46 5.86 -3.72
N TRP A 76 11.95 5.76 -4.95
CA TRP A 76 11.81 4.50 -5.67
C TRP A 76 13.16 3.90 -6.07
N LYS A 77 14.16 4.74 -6.36
CA LYS A 77 15.54 4.26 -6.52
C LYS A 77 16.09 3.59 -5.26
N ASP A 78 15.80 4.13 -4.08
CA ASP A 78 16.26 3.51 -2.84
C ASP A 78 15.45 2.26 -2.50
N TYR A 79 14.13 2.29 -2.72
CA TYR A 79 13.27 1.12 -2.58
C TYR A 79 13.64 0.01 -3.56
N ALA A 80 14.15 0.35 -4.75
CA ALA A 80 14.60 -0.61 -5.75
C ALA A 80 15.80 -1.46 -5.32
N LEU A 81 16.51 -1.07 -4.25
CA LEU A 81 17.50 -1.93 -3.60
C LEU A 81 16.86 -3.17 -2.94
N SER A 82 15.58 -3.05 -2.60
CA SER A 82 14.75 -4.12 -2.07
C SER A 82 13.94 -4.84 -3.14
N ASP A 83 13.32 -4.09 -4.05
CA ASP A 83 12.61 -4.64 -5.22
C ASP A 83 12.95 -3.87 -6.51
N PRO A 84 13.80 -4.42 -7.39
CA PRO A 84 14.29 -3.79 -8.60
C PRO A 84 13.19 -3.54 -9.63
N HIS A 85 12.00 -4.12 -9.50
CA HIS A 85 10.89 -3.90 -10.42
C HIS A 85 10.37 -2.45 -10.45
N TYR A 86 10.71 -1.65 -9.44
CA TYR A 86 10.47 -0.21 -9.40
C TYR A 86 11.50 0.60 -10.20
N LEU A 87 12.47 -0.08 -10.82
CA LEU A 87 13.52 0.52 -11.64
C LEU A 87 13.68 -0.18 -12.99
N ILE A 88 13.52 -1.50 -13.00
CA ILE A 88 13.49 -2.34 -14.16
C ILE A 88 12.01 -2.57 -14.50
N PRO A 89 11.54 -2.16 -15.69
CA PRO A 89 10.13 -2.24 -16.03
C PRO A 89 9.54 -3.64 -15.81
N ASN A 90 8.60 -3.75 -14.87
CA ASN A 90 7.81 -4.96 -14.64
C ASN A 90 6.33 -4.65 -14.91
N ASN A 91 5.71 -5.41 -15.81
CA ASN A 91 4.33 -5.20 -16.23
C ASN A 91 3.34 -5.32 -15.05
N PHE A 92 3.57 -6.28 -14.14
CA PHE A 92 2.69 -6.49 -13.00
C PHE A 92 2.78 -5.31 -12.02
N VAL A 93 3.97 -4.92 -11.60
CA VAL A 93 4.17 -3.81 -10.65
C VAL A 93 3.60 -2.51 -11.22
N LEU A 94 3.90 -2.18 -12.48
CA LEU A 94 3.35 -0.98 -13.13
C LEU A 94 1.81 -0.98 -13.13
N CYS A 95 1.18 -2.09 -13.55
CA CYS A 95 -0.28 -2.17 -13.58
C CYS A 95 -0.89 -2.07 -12.18
N MET A 96 -0.30 -2.75 -11.19
CA MET A 96 -0.76 -2.74 -9.81
C MET A 96 -0.67 -1.33 -9.21
N GLU A 97 0.50 -0.69 -9.32
CA GLU A 97 0.73 0.66 -8.81
C GLU A 97 -0.15 1.71 -9.50
N THR A 98 -0.39 1.56 -10.81
CA THR A 98 -1.31 2.45 -11.54
C THR A 98 -2.73 2.37 -10.99
N ILE A 99 -3.23 1.16 -10.69
CA ILE A 99 -4.54 0.97 -10.06
C ILE A 99 -4.53 1.56 -8.66
N SER A 100 -3.48 1.33 -7.88
CA SER A 100 -3.36 1.87 -6.53
C SER A 100 -3.37 3.39 -6.51
N ALA A 101 -2.60 4.03 -7.39
CA ALA A 101 -2.56 5.47 -7.52
C ALA A 101 -3.89 6.08 -8.00
N LEU A 102 -4.52 5.50 -9.04
CA LEU A 102 -5.71 6.09 -9.67
C LEU A 102 -7.03 5.72 -8.98
N ILE A 103 -7.07 4.60 -8.26
CA ILE A 103 -8.29 4.08 -7.62
C ILE A 103 -8.15 4.15 -6.11
N TRP A 104 -7.16 3.49 -5.52
CA TRP A 104 -7.04 3.38 -4.05
C TRP A 104 -6.64 4.70 -3.39
N GLY A 105 -5.82 5.52 -4.06
CA GLY A 105 -5.51 6.88 -3.62
C GLY A 105 -6.78 7.74 -3.46
N PRO A 106 -7.52 8.03 -4.56
CA PRO A 106 -8.76 8.80 -4.49
C PRO A 106 -9.82 8.17 -3.58
N ALA A 107 -9.98 6.85 -3.60
CA ALA A 107 -10.95 6.15 -2.75
C ALA A 107 -10.60 6.27 -1.26
N SER A 108 -9.32 6.34 -0.89
CA SER A 108 -8.90 6.61 0.49
C SER A 108 -9.27 8.03 0.92
N PHE A 109 -9.20 9.02 0.04
CA PHE A 109 -9.69 10.38 0.31
C PHE A 109 -11.23 10.45 0.38
N LEU A 110 -11.93 9.67 -0.43
CA LEU A 110 -13.39 9.54 -0.33
C LEU A 110 -13.79 8.91 1.01
N LEU A 111 -13.17 7.79 1.40
CA LEU A 111 -13.38 7.15 2.69
C LEU A 111 -13.13 8.13 3.84
N ALA A 112 -12.09 8.94 3.70
CA ALA A 112 -11.77 10.00 4.63
C ALA A 112 -12.93 11.00 4.78
N TYR A 113 -13.47 11.50 3.67
CA TYR A 113 -14.62 12.39 3.66
C TYR A 113 -15.86 11.73 4.31
N LEU A 114 -16.20 10.51 3.89
CA LEU A 114 -17.37 9.78 4.39
C LEU A 114 -17.31 9.53 5.91
N THR A 115 -16.11 9.37 6.47
CA THR A 115 -15.92 9.20 7.92
C THR A 115 -16.17 10.50 8.69
N VAL A 116 -15.72 11.65 8.19
CA VAL A 116 -16.01 12.95 8.83
C VAL A 116 -17.46 13.36 8.70
N SER A 117 -18.09 13.01 7.57
CA SER A 117 -19.50 13.31 7.34
C SER A 117 -20.45 12.32 8.01
N ASP A 118 -19.94 11.33 8.75
CA ASP A 118 -20.71 10.23 9.35
C ASP A 118 -21.70 9.60 8.36
N HIS A 119 -21.24 9.37 7.13
CA HIS A 119 -22.09 8.95 6.02
C HIS A 119 -22.31 7.43 6.04
N ASP A 120 -23.53 6.95 5.74
CA ASP A 120 -23.89 5.53 5.78
C ASP A 120 -22.99 4.65 4.87
N LEU A 121 -22.50 5.23 3.77
CA LEU A 121 -21.58 4.57 2.84
C LEU A 121 -20.13 4.44 3.36
N ARG A 122 -19.78 5.01 4.51
CA ARG A 122 -18.45 4.87 5.12
C ARG A 122 -18.04 3.41 5.23
N CYS A 123 -18.92 2.59 5.79
CA CYS A 123 -18.67 1.19 6.08
C CYS A 123 -18.42 0.33 4.82
N PRO A 124 -19.30 0.35 3.79
CA PRO A 124 -19.05 -0.43 2.58
C PRO A 124 -17.83 0.07 1.79
N VAL A 125 -17.62 1.39 1.70
CA VAL A 125 -16.43 1.94 1.01
C VAL A 125 -15.14 1.56 1.74
N GLN A 126 -15.13 1.56 3.09
CA GLN A 126 -14.01 1.07 3.89
C GLN A 126 -13.65 -0.37 3.53
N GLY A 127 -14.64 -1.25 3.42
CA GLY A 127 -14.44 -2.65 3.05
C GLY A 127 -13.85 -2.80 1.65
N ILE A 128 -14.37 -2.06 0.67
CA ILE A 128 -13.87 -2.09 -0.72
C ILE A 128 -12.40 -1.66 -0.79
N VAL A 129 -12.05 -0.52 -0.18
CA VAL A 129 -10.66 -0.02 -0.19
C VAL A 129 -9.73 -0.98 0.55
N SER A 130 -10.15 -1.48 1.71
CA SER A 130 -9.33 -2.40 2.52
C SER A 130 -9.07 -3.72 1.79
N LEU A 131 -10.08 -4.26 1.10
CA LEU A 131 -9.94 -5.48 0.31
C LEU A 131 -9.04 -5.24 -0.91
N GLY A 132 -9.17 -4.09 -1.57
CA GLY A 132 -8.33 -3.71 -2.71
C GLY A 132 -6.84 -3.66 -2.36
N GLN A 133 -6.50 -3.02 -1.23
CA GLN A 133 -5.13 -2.95 -0.72
C GLN A 133 -4.57 -4.35 -0.39
N LEU A 134 -5.34 -5.15 0.35
CA LEU A 134 -4.95 -6.52 0.69
C LEU A 134 -4.74 -7.40 -0.55
N TYR A 135 -5.62 -7.26 -1.54
CA TYR A 135 -5.52 -8.02 -2.78
C TYR A 135 -4.28 -7.62 -3.60
N GLY A 136 -3.97 -6.32 -3.68
CA GLY A 136 -2.76 -5.81 -4.30
C GLY A 136 -1.49 -6.39 -3.68
N ASP A 137 -1.38 -6.31 -2.35
CA ASP A 137 -0.23 -6.87 -1.61
C ASP A 137 -0.11 -8.39 -1.74
N ALA A 138 -1.24 -9.10 -1.66
CA ALA A 138 -1.24 -10.55 -1.82
C ALA A 138 -0.71 -10.96 -3.20
N LEU A 139 -1.13 -10.26 -4.25
CA LEU A 139 -0.61 -10.49 -5.60
C LEU A 139 0.87 -10.07 -5.74
N TYR A 140 1.28 -8.97 -5.10
CA TYR A 140 2.67 -8.52 -5.11
C TYR A 140 3.62 -9.56 -4.49
N TYR A 141 3.29 -10.05 -3.28
CA TYR A 141 4.05 -11.12 -2.64
C TYR A 141 3.99 -12.44 -3.41
N ALA A 142 2.83 -12.78 -3.98
CA ALA A 142 2.70 -13.99 -4.78
C ALA A 142 3.53 -13.91 -6.06
N ASN A 143 3.58 -12.76 -6.73
CA ASN A 143 4.39 -12.56 -7.93
C ASN A 143 5.88 -12.70 -7.61
N ALA A 144 6.36 -12.00 -6.58
CA ALA A 144 7.75 -12.09 -6.14
C ALA A 144 8.14 -13.51 -5.72
N GLY A 145 7.26 -14.20 -4.98
CA GLY A 145 7.47 -15.59 -4.56
C GLY A 145 7.47 -16.56 -5.74
N PHE A 146 6.57 -16.39 -6.71
CA PHE A 146 6.51 -17.20 -7.92
C PHE A 146 7.79 -17.06 -8.73
N GLU A 147 8.24 -15.83 -8.98
CA GLU A 147 9.45 -15.58 -9.76
C GLU A 147 10.70 -16.14 -9.07
N SER A 148 10.77 -16.05 -7.73
CA SER A 148 11.85 -16.66 -6.95
C SER A 148 11.83 -18.20 -7.06
N VAL A 149 10.67 -18.84 -6.89
CA VAL A 149 10.57 -20.31 -6.88
C VAL A 149 10.72 -20.91 -8.27
N VAL A 150 10.16 -20.28 -9.31
CA VAL A 150 10.11 -20.84 -10.67
C VAL A 150 11.33 -20.47 -11.49
N PHE A 151 11.80 -19.22 -11.38
CA PHE A 151 12.92 -18.72 -12.17
C PHE A 151 14.23 -18.60 -11.37
N GLY A 152 14.20 -18.84 -10.06
CA GLY A 152 15.39 -18.73 -9.21
C GLY A 152 15.90 -17.30 -9.07
N LEU A 153 15.02 -16.31 -9.27
CA LEU A 153 15.42 -14.91 -9.29
C LEU A 153 15.43 -14.35 -7.85
N GLU A 154 16.61 -13.90 -7.42
CA GLU A 154 16.79 -13.12 -6.21
C GLU A 154 16.82 -11.64 -6.56
N TYR A 155 15.75 -10.94 -6.19
CA TYR A 155 15.56 -9.53 -6.53
C TYR A 155 15.99 -8.59 -5.43
N SER A 156 15.94 -9.03 -4.18
CA SER A 156 16.38 -8.21 -3.05
C SER A 156 17.88 -8.33 -2.83
N ARG A 157 18.52 -7.24 -2.43
CA ARG A 157 19.89 -7.28 -1.94
C ARG A 157 20.04 -8.24 -0.75
N SER A 158 21.17 -8.94 -0.70
CA SER A 158 21.47 -9.95 0.32
C SER A 158 21.47 -9.44 1.77
N GLU A 159 21.64 -8.13 1.98
CA GLU A 159 21.56 -7.54 3.30
C GLU A 159 20.12 -7.60 3.83
N GLY A 160 19.93 -8.26 4.97
CA GLY A 160 18.60 -8.53 5.53
C GLY A 160 17.73 -7.30 5.78
N GLY A 161 18.31 -6.10 5.87
CA GLY A 161 17.56 -4.84 6.00
C GLY A 161 16.68 -4.51 4.78
N TYR A 162 17.10 -4.88 3.57
CA TYR A 162 16.30 -4.64 2.37
C TYR A 162 15.13 -5.62 2.29
N LEU A 163 15.39 -6.92 2.42
CA LEU A 163 14.32 -7.91 2.42
C LEU A 163 13.35 -7.75 3.61
N TRP A 164 13.84 -7.76 4.85
CA TRP A 164 12.95 -7.76 6.01
C TRP A 164 12.42 -6.38 6.36
N GLY A 165 13.24 -5.34 6.20
CA GLY A 165 12.86 -3.96 6.51
C GLY A 165 11.98 -3.34 5.44
N TYR A 166 12.40 -3.38 4.17
CA TYR A 166 11.64 -2.74 3.09
C TYR A 166 10.57 -3.67 2.55
N PHE A 167 10.95 -4.83 2.01
CA PHE A 167 10.01 -5.70 1.31
C PHE A 167 8.94 -6.30 2.23
N VAL A 168 9.32 -6.78 3.42
CA VAL A 168 8.36 -7.39 4.36
C VAL A 168 7.72 -6.33 5.27
N PHE A 169 8.52 -5.61 6.06
CA PHE A 169 7.96 -4.77 7.13
C PHE A 169 7.19 -3.55 6.63
N LEU A 170 7.67 -2.83 5.60
CA LEU A 170 6.90 -1.68 5.09
C LEU A 170 5.56 -2.17 4.51
N ASN A 171 5.56 -3.12 3.58
CA ASN A 171 4.32 -3.62 2.99
C ASN A 171 3.38 -4.30 4.02
N ALA A 172 3.88 -4.84 5.13
CA ALA A 172 3.04 -5.41 6.18
C ALA A 172 1.99 -4.44 6.75
N PHE A 173 2.20 -3.12 6.69
CA PHE A 173 1.19 -2.15 7.10
C PHE A 173 -0.08 -2.21 6.24
N TRP A 174 0.07 -2.46 4.93
CA TRP A 174 -1.02 -2.57 3.95
C TRP A 174 -1.71 -3.94 3.99
N VAL A 175 -1.12 -4.93 4.66
CA VAL A 175 -1.78 -6.20 4.99
C VAL A 175 -2.49 -6.13 6.33
N VAL A 176 -1.76 -5.82 7.41
CA VAL A 176 -2.24 -6.00 8.79
C VAL A 176 -3.33 -5.00 9.15
N VAL A 177 -3.22 -3.73 8.75
CA VAL A 177 -4.21 -2.71 9.11
C VAL A 177 -5.53 -2.91 8.33
N PRO A 178 -5.51 -3.08 7.00
CA PRO A 178 -6.72 -3.32 6.23
C PRO A 178 -7.41 -4.64 6.60
N PHE A 179 -6.65 -5.74 6.72
CA PHE A 179 -7.24 -7.05 7.02
C PHE A 179 -7.62 -7.22 8.48
N GLY A 180 -6.71 -6.90 9.40
CA GLY A 180 -6.87 -7.21 10.83
C GLY A 180 -7.93 -6.37 11.53
N ARG A 181 -8.31 -5.22 10.95
CA ARG A 181 -9.26 -4.30 11.58
C ARG A 181 -10.31 -3.76 10.61
N LEU A 182 -9.89 -3.06 9.55
CA LEU A 182 -10.82 -2.24 8.76
C LEU A 182 -11.83 -3.06 7.97
N LEU A 183 -11.38 -4.14 7.34
CA LEU A 183 -12.26 -5.05 6.59
C LEU A 183 -13.20 -5.80 7.53
N TRP A 184 -12.68 -6.30 8.66
CA TRP A 184 -13.49 -6.97 9.67
C TRP A 184 -14.59 -6.06 10.24
N GLU A 185 -14.22 -4.84 10.65
CA GLU A 185 -15.18 -3.83 11.11
C GLU A 185 -16.25 -3.55 10.06
N SER A 186 -15.85 -3.43 8.79
CA SER A 186 -16.78 -3.21 7.68
C SER A 186 -17.80 -4.35 7.57
N VAL A 187 -17.33 -5.59 7.57
CA VAL A 187 -18.17 -6.78 7.46
C VAL A 187 -19.15 -6.87 8.64
N VAL A 188 -18.66 -6.71 9.87
CA VAL A 188 -19.49 -6.84 11.08
C VAL A 188 -20.58 -5.76 11.14
N VAL A 189 -20.23 -4.51 10.86
CA VAL A 189 -21.20 -3.40 10.90
C VAL A 189 -22.25 -3.56 9.79
N CYS A 190 -21.84 -3.90 8.57
CA CYS A 190 -22.78 -4.16 7.48
C CYS A 190 -23.71 -5.35 7.81
N ALA A 191 -23.17 -6.44 8.36
CA ALA A 191 -23.97 -7.60 8.76
C ALA A 191 -25.01 -7.25 9.84
N ARG A 192 -24.62 -6.47 10.85
CA ARG A 192 -25.53 -5.99 11.90
C ARG A 192 -26.64 -5.11 11.32
N ALA A 193 -26.30 -4.15 10.47
CA ALA A 193 -27.27 -3.28 9.82
C ALA A 193 -28.30 -4.08 8.99
N ILE A 194 -27.84 -5.09 8.25
CA ILE A 194 -28.73 -5.99 7.50
C ILE A 194 -29.61 -6.83 8.45
N GLY A 195 -29.03 -7.31 9.56
CA GLY A 195 -29.77 -8.02 10.61
C GLY A 195 -30.91 -7.19 11.19
N ASP A 196 -30.63 -5.93 11.52
CA ASP A 196 -31.63 -5.00 12.08
C ASP A 196 -32.77 -4.74 11.09
N VAL A 197 -32.47 -4.59 9.79
CA VAL A 197 -33.49 -4.44 8.74
C VAL A 197 -34.35 -5.70 8.64
N LYS A 198 -33.76 -6.90 8.70
CA LYS A 198 -34.52 -8.16 8.66
C LYS A 198 -35.48 -8.31 9.85
N VAL A 199 -35.06 -7.88 11.04
CA VAL A 199 -35.91 -7.88 12.24
C VAL A 199 -37.04 -6.86 12.09
N ARG A 200 -36.75 -5.64 11.61
CA ARG A 200 -37.75 -4.59 11.37
C ARG A 200 -38.80 -4.99 10.33
N ASP A 201 -38.39 -5.69 9.28
CA ASP A 201 -39.27 -6.19 8.22
C ASP A 201 -40.07 -7.45 8.66
N GLY A 202 -39.92 -7.93 9.90
CA GLY A 202 -40.58 -9.13 10.39
C GLY A 202 -40.12 -10.43 9.71
N ARG A 203 -38.92 -10.44 9.10
CA ARG A 203 -38.38 -11.59 8.36
C ARG A 203 -37.61 -12.58 9.24
N VAL A 204 -37.33 -12.23 10.50
CA VAL A 204 -36.66 -13.11 11.48
C VAL A 204 -37.24 -12.83 12.88
N GLU A 205 -37.88 -13.83 13.50
CA GLU A 205 -38.18 -13.78 14.94
C GLU A 205 -36.86 -13.78 15.71
N GLY A 206 -36.69 -12.81 16.60
CA GLY A 206 -35.39 -12.38 17.12
C GLY A 206 -34.47 -13.51 17.58
N ILE A 207 -33.20 -13.39 17.19
CA ILE A 207 -31.96 -13.58 17.95
C ILE A 207 -30.85 -13.47 16.92
N VAL A 208 -30.01 -12.43 17.01
CA VAL A 208 -28.68 -12.49 16.40
C VAL A 208 -27.71 -11.85 17.36
N GLY A 209 -27.17 -12.67 18.26
CA GLY A 209 -25.90 -12.40 18.91
C GLY A 209 -24.77 -12.69 17.94
N ILE A 210 -23.95 -11.68 17.66
CA ILE A 210 -22.56 -11.80 17.22
C ILE A 210 -21.74 -10.85 18.08
#